data_AF-A0A0G1FQS4-F1
#
_entry.id   AF-A0A0G1FQS4-F1
#
_cell.length_a   1.000
_cell.length_b   1.000
_cell.length_c   1.000
_cell.angle_alpha   90.00
_cell.angle_beta   90.00
_cell.angle_gamma   90.00
#
_symmetry.space_group_name_H-M   'P 1'
#
loop_
_entity.id
_entity.type
_entity.pdbx_description
1 polymer ?
#
loop_
_entity_poly.entity_id
_entity_poly.type
_entity_poly.pdbx_seq_one_letter_code
_entity_poly.pdbx_strand_id
1 'polypeptide(L)'
;MIACVRGLLDTDGSVFRHSYSVRHKIYHYKKISFSSRSKPLIFSVYHFLKELDLSPRITKNNFEIRIENQKNVKNYFHLIGSHNTKHLNRYLK
;
A
#
# COMPACT_ATOMS: atom_id res chain seq x y z
N MET A 1 2.76 8.82 -14.84
CA MET A 1 3.36 7.95 -13.82
C MET A 1 2.33 7.20 -12.96
N ILE A 2 1.24 7.86 -12.49
CA ILE A 2 0.16 7.25 -11.70
C ILE A 2 -0.35 5.91 -12.28
N ALA A 3 -0.65 5.85 -13.59
CA ALA A 3 -1.16 4.64 -14.22
C ALA A 3 -0.17 3.44 -14.16
N CYS A 4 1.13 3.70 -14.23
CA CYS A 4 2.17 2.67 -14.13
C CYS A 4 2.22 2.09 -12.71
N VAL A 5 2.28 2.95 -11.70
CA VAL A 5 2.30 2.53 -10.29
C VAL A 5 1.02 1.81 -9.91
N ARG A 6 -0.14 2.25 -10.43
CA ARG A 6 -1.39 1.51 -10.30
C ARG A 6 -1.28 0.10 -10.89
N GLY A 7 -0.75 -0.06 -12.10
CA GLY A 7 -0.55 -1.37 -12.73
C GLY A 7 0.37 -2.29 -11.94
N LEU A 8 1.47 -1.75 -11.40
CA LEU A 8 2.39 -2.48 -10.52
C LEU A 8 1.69 -2.96 -9.24
N LEU A 9 0.92 -2.08 -8.60
CA LEU A 9 0.22 -2.41 -7.35
C LEU A 9 -1.00 -3.29 -7.58
N ASP A 10 -1.62 -3.23 -8.76
CA ASP A 10 -2.69 -4.13 -9.16
C ASP A 10 -2.18 -5.55 -9.40
N THR A 11 -0.94 -5.71 -9.86
CA THR A 11 -0.33 -7.02 -10.17
C THR A 11 0.43 -7.61 -8.99
N ASP A 12 1.41 -6.88 -8.46
CA ASP A 12 2.36 -7.33 -7.44
C ASP A 12 2.08 -6.73 -6.06
N GLY A 13 1.06 -5.87 -5.96
CA GLY A 13 0.62 -5.29 -4.71
C GLY A 13 -0.47 -6.10 -4.01
N SER A 14 -0.78 -5.69 -2.79
CA SER A 14 -1.85 -6.28 -1.99
C SER A 14 -2.46 -5.24 -1.06
N VAL A 15 -3.76 -5.34 -0.87
CA VAL A 15 -4.47 -4.68 0.24
C VAL A 15 -4.80 -5.75 1.26
N PHE A 16 -4.52 -5.50 2.54
CA PHE A 16 -4.77 -6.47 3.59
C PHE A 16 -5.21 -5.82 4.90
N ARG A 17 -5.96 -6.58 5.70
CA ARG A 17 -6.41 -6.16 7.04
C ARG A 17 -5.39 -6.60 8.07
N HIS A 18 -4.87 -5.64 8.82
CA HIS A 18 -4.04 -5.87 10.00
C HIS A 18 -4.90 -5.64 11.25
N SER A 19 -4.99 -6.65 12.11
CA SER A 19 -5.80 -6.59 13.33
C SER A 19 -4.90 -6.78 14.54
N TYR A 20 -5.12 -5.99 15.60
CA TYR A 20 -4.42 -6.19 16.88
C TYR A 20 -5.31 -5.78 18.05
N SER A 21 -5.05 -6.36 19.22
CA SER A 21 -5.80 -6.11 20.44
C SER A 21 -4.98 -5.24 21.41
N VAL A 22 -5.59 -4.18 21.94
CA VAL A 22 -5.01 -3.35 23.01
C VAL A 22 -6.07 -3.19 24.09
N ARG A 23 -5.76 -3.66 25.32
CA ARG A 23 -6.66 -3.57 26.49
C ARG A 23 -8.09 -4.05 26.16
N HIS A 24 -8.20 -5.26 25.58
CA HIS A 24 -9.47 -5.89 25.15
C HIS A 24 -10.23 -5.19 24.01
N LYS A 25 -9.69 -4.12 23.42
CA LYS A 25 -10.24 -3.50 22.20
C LYS A 25 -9.50 -4.02 20.98
N ILE A 26 -10.24 -4.55 20.00
CA ILE A 26 -9.69 -5.01 18.73
C ILE A 26 -9.73 -3.84 17.74
N TYR A 27 -8.58 -3.54 17.15
CA TYR A 27 -8.44 -2.54 16.11
C TYR A 27 -8.20 -3.22 14.78
N HIS A 28 -8.87 -2.73 13.74
CA HIS A 28 -8.73 -3.20 12.37
C HIS A 28 -8.26 -2.06 11.47
N TYR A 29 -7.14 -2.30 10.79
CA TYR A 29 -6.54 -1.30 9.91
C TYR A 29 -6.23 -1.92 8.56
N LYS A 30 -6.55 -1.18 7.49
CA LYS A 30 -6.20 -1.58 6.12
C LYS A 30 -4.79 -1.12 5.82
N LYS A 31 -4.00 -1.95 5.17
CA LYS A 31 -2.65 -1.62 4.73
C LYS A 31 -2.50 -1.98 3.26
N ILE A 32 -1.62 -1.26 2.59
CA ILE A 32 -1.23 -1.54 1.20
C ILE A 32 0.22 -2.00 1.23
N SER A 33 0.53 -3.06 0.49
CA SER A 33 1.89 -3.47 0.22
C SER A 33 2.16 -3.59 -1.29
N PHE A 34 3.42 -3.42 -1.65
CA PHE A 34 3.98 -3.74 -2.94
C PHE A 34 5.32 -4.42 -2.71
N SER A 35 5.54 -5.59 -3.32
CA SER A 35 6.79 -6.33 -3.17
C SER A 35 7.40 -6.63 -4.52
N SER A 36 8.73 -6.51 -4.60
CA SER A 36 9.49 -6.87 -5.80
C SER A 36 10.90 -7.27 -5.39
N ARG A 37 11.50 -8.20 -6.15
CA ARG A 37 12.93 -8.55 -6.01
C ARG A 37 13.86 -7.51 -6.64
N SER A 38 13.32 -6.61 -7.47
CA SER A 38 14.10 -5.51 -8.05
C SER A 38 14.19 -4.35 -7.06
N LYS A 39 15.37 -4.16 -6.45
CA LYS A 39 15.62 -3.01 -5.57
C LYS A 39 15.43 -1.65 -6.25
N PRO A 40 15.89 -1.43 -7.51
CA PRO A 40 15.62 -0.19 -8.21
C PRO A 40 14.13 0.10 -8.36
N LEU A 41 13.32 -0.93 -8.60
CA LEU A 41 11.86 -0.79 -8.69
C LEU A 41 11.24 -0.42 -7.34
N ILE A 42 11.69 -1.05 -6.25
CA ILE A 42 11.28 -0.70 -4.89
C ILE A 42 11.57 0.77 -4.60
N PHE A 43 12.79 1.24 -4.87
CA PHE A 43 13.14 2.65 -4.63
C PHE A 43 12.34 3.60 -5.52
N SER A 44 12.16 3.27 -6.81
CA SER A 44 11.38 4.09 -7.74
C SER A 44 9.93 4.26 -7.27
N VAL A 45 9.26 3.16 -6.92
CA VAL A 45 7.88 3.21 -6.39
C VAL A 45 7.84 3.93 -5.04
N TYR A 46 8.84 3.72 -4.18
CA TYR A 46 8.93 4.39 -2.88
C TYR A 46 9.01 5.91 -3.04
N HIS A 47 9.91 6.40 -3.90
CA HIS A 47 10.08 7.84 -4.15
C HIS A 47 8.82 8.46 -4.72
N PHE A 48 8.20 7.80 -5.70
CA PHE A 48 6.93 8.25 -6.27
C PHE A 48 5.81 8.36 -5.22
N LEU A 49 5.63 7.33 -4.38
CA LEU A 49 4.62 7.35 -3.33
C LEU A 49 4.94 8.41 -2.26
N LYS A 50 6.22 8.70 -2.03
CA LYS A 50 6.66 9.76 -1.10
C LYS A 50 6.39 11.16 -1.65
N GLU A 51 6.57 11.39 -2.96
CA GLU A 51 6.24 12.64 -3.64
C GLU A 51 4.74 12.96 -3.59
N LEU A 52 3.89 11.93 -3.48
CA LEU A 52 2.43 12.08 -3.29
C LEU A 52 2.02 12.22 -1.81
N ASP A 53 2.99 12.45 -0.90
CA ASP A 53 2.76 12.54 0.54
C ASP A 53 2.08 11.31 1.17
N LEU A 54 2.24 10.12 0.56
CA LEU A 54 1.65 8.88 1.06
C LEU A 54 2.49 8.20 2.15
N SER A 55 3.62 8.80 2.52
CA SER A 55 4.57 8.36 3.57
C SER A 55 4.79 6.83 3.57
N PRO A 56 5.20 6.23 2.44
CA PRO A 56 5.49 4.80 2.38
C PRO A 56 6.65 4.44 3.30
N ARG A 57 6.69 3.17 3.73
CA ARG A 57 7.80 2.58 4.48
C ARG A 57 8.38 1.39 3.70
N ILE A 58 9.71 1.35 3.55
CA ILE A 58 10.40 0.14 3.10
C ILE A 58 10.56 -0.80 4.31
N THR A 59 10.20 -2.08 4.14
CA THR A 59 10.32 -3.07 5.20
C THR A 59 11.78 -3.47 5.44
N LYS A 60 12.07 -4.15 6.56
CA LYS A 60 13.44 -4.51 6.96
C LYS A 60 14.19 -5.38 5.93
N ASN A 61 13.47 -6.09 5.06
CA ASN A 61 14.09 -6.93 4.02
C ASN A 61 14.42 -6.17 2.73
N ASN A 62 14.05 -4.88 2.61
CA ASN A 62 14.26 -4.02 1.44
C ASN A 62 13.58 -4.48 0.14
N PHE A 63 12.64 -5.42 0.20
CA PHE A 63 11.93 -5.96 -0.97
C PHE A 63 10.43 -5.70 -0.93
N GLU A 64 9.96 -4.90 0.03
CA GLU A 64 8.55 -4.56 0.18
C GLU A 64 8.40 -3.12 0.66
N ILE A 65 7.42 -2.44 0.08
CA ILE A 65 6.93 -1.12 0.47
C ILE A 65 5.57 -1.29 1.13
N ARG A 66 5.32 -0.56 2.21
CA ARG A 66 4.02 -0.54 2.88
C ARG A 66 3.50 0.87 3.11
N ILE A 67 2.20 1.06 2.89
CA ILE A 67 1.44 2.20 3.38
C ILE A 67 0.60 1.72 4.56
N GLU A 68 0.93 2.18 5.76
CA GLU A 68 0.33 1.68 7.01
C GLU A 68 -0.65 2.67 7.66
N ASN A 69 -0.47 3.97 7.42
CA ASN A 69 -1.34 5.03 7.94
C ASN A 69 -2.68 5.02 7.20
N GLN A 70 -3.81 4.98 7.93
CA GLN A 70 -5.15 4.95 7.32
C GLN A 70 -5.47 6.18 6.47
N LYS A 71 -4.98 7.37 6.88
CA LYS A 71 -5.10 8.60 6.09
C LYS A 71 -4.44 8.41 4.73
N ASN A 72 -3.23 7.85 4.71
CA ASN A 72 -2.47 7.63 3.48
C ASN A 72 -3.05 6.49 2.65
N VAL A 73 -3.62 5.45 3.26
CA VAL A 73 -4.36 4.42 2.53
C VAL A 73 -5.59 5.02 1.84
N LYS A 74 -6.34 5.89 2.52
CA LYS A 74 -7.47 6.60 1.90
C LYS A 74 -6.99 7.52 0.77
N ASN A 75 -5.91 8.27 0.99
CA ASN A 75 -5.33 9.14 -0.03
C ASN A 75 -4.81 8.35 -1.24
N TYR A 76 -4.22 7.19 -1.03
CA TYR A 76 -3.80 6.29 -2.11
C TYR A 76 -4.99 5.94 -3.01
N PHE A 77 -6.11 5.51 -2.42
CA PHE A 77 -7.30 5.15 -3.18
C PHE A 77 -7.98 6.34 -3.86
N HIS A 78 -7.83 7.54 -3.32
CA HIS A 78 -8.33 8.78 -3.91
C HIS A 78 -7.46 9.25 -5.11
N LEU A 79 -6.14 9.20 -4.98
CA LEU A 79 -5.20 9.74 -5.97
C LEU A 79 -4.83 8.73 -7.08
N ILE A 80 -4.62 7.46 -6.69
CA ILE A 80 -4.14 6.40 -7.58
C ILE A 80 -5.26 5.40 -7.87
N GLY A 81 -5.95 4.96 -6.81
CA GLY A 81 -6.98 3.93 -6.91
C GLY A 81 -6.39 2.56 -7.29
N SER A 82 -7.27 1.67 -7.75
CA SER A 82 -6.94 0.33 -8.20
C SER A 82 -7.98 -0.12 -9.22
N HIS A 83 -7.58 -0.85 -10.26
CA HIS A 83 -8.52 -1.54 -11.14
C HIS A 83 -8.66 -3.02 -10.77
N ASN A 84 -7.85 -3.51 -9.83
CA ASN A 84 -7.97 -4.85 -9.33
C ASN A 84 -9.19 -4.95 -8.38
N THR A 85 -10.24 -5.64 -8.84
CA THR A 85 -11.48 -5.84 -8.08
C THR A 85 -11.24 -6.48 -6.71
N LYS A 86 -10.22 -7.34 -6.57
CA LYS A 86 -9.81 -7.90 -5.27
C LYS A 86 -9.34 -6.81 -4.31
N HIS A 87 -8.55 -5.85 -4.78
CA HIS A 87 -8.03 -4.75 -3.95
C HIS A 87 -9.14 -3.78 -3.57
N LEU A 88 -10.01 -3.43 -4.53
CA LEU A 88 -11.21 -2.62 -4.28
C LEU A 88 -12.11 -3.28 -3.23
N ASN A 89 -12.42 -4.58 -3.38
CA ASN A 89 -13.24 -5.31 -2.42
C ASN A 89 -12.63 -5.35 -1.02
N ARG A 90 -11.31 -5.51 -0.90
CA ARG A 90 -10.61 -5.49 0.39
C ARG A 90 -10.53 -4.09 1.00
N TYR A 91 -10.56 -3.05 0.19
CA TYR A 91 -10.60 -1.66 0.66
C TYR A 91 -12.01 -1.23 1.07
N LEU A 92 -13.05 -1.72 0.40
CA LEU A 92 -14.45 -1.35 0.68
C LEU A 92 -15.06 -2.15 1.84
N LYS A 93 -14.66 -3.41 2.03
CA LYS A 93 -15.05 -4.25 3.19
C LYS A 93 -14.37 -3.79 4.48
#